data_AF-J9FJM0-F1
#
_entry.id   AF-J9FJM0-F1
#
_cell.length_a   1.000
_cell.length_b   1.000
_cell.length_c   1.000
_cell.angle_alpha   90.00
_cell.angle_beta   90.00
_cell.angle_gamma   90.00
#
_symmetry.space_group_name_H-M   'P 1'
#
loop_
_entity.id
_entity.type
_entity.pdbx_description
1 polymer ?
#
loop_
_entity_poly.entity_id
_entity_poly.type
_entity_poly.pdbx_seq_one_letter_code
_entity_poly.pdbx_strand_id
1 'polypeptide(L)'
;VTNLDVGREKSINALEVATAEDKLIILVTQKDPEITDITVEDMYPFGVLAQVRQQTRLPNGALRVLVEGLERVQLTLVSDNAQPKSYFIGQGIVVAETAVTDTETEALRRLLLEATEQWLVENKKVNPDVLETLREQQDVSKMTDAMVGFLSLPMADKEALLEMINPKERMRTLYELICREIEISSLAKSITKQVQVQVEQNQREYYLREQMKA
;
A
#
# COMPACT_ATOMS: atom_id res chain seq x y z
N VAL A 1 -1.98 8.86 2.88
CA VAL A 1 -3.44 9.05 3.01
C VAL A 1 -4.14 8.06 2.09
N THR A 2 -5.20 7.38 2.55
CA THR A 2 -5.97 6.44 1.72
C THR A 2 -7.46 6.48 2.06
N ASN A 3 -8.31 6.07 1.12
CA ASN A 3 -9.74 5.86 1.36
C ASN A 3 -10.00 4.39 1.71
N LEU A 4 -10.80 4.14 2.75
CA LEU A 4 -11.24 2.81 3.14
C LEU A 4 -12.76 2.75 3.18
N ASP A 5 -13.32 1.67 2.63
CA ASP A 5 -14.75 1.35 2.76
C ASP A 5 -14.93 0.33 3.87
N VAL A 6 -15.71 0.69 4.89
CA VAL A 6 -15.88 -0.08 6.12
C VAL A 6 -17.32 -0.53 6.24
N GLY A 7 -17.54 -1.84 6.12
CA GLY A 7 -18.86 -2.47 6.16
C GLY A 7 -19.08 -3.44 7.33
N ARG A 8 -18.01 -3.90 7.99
CA ARG A 8 -18.12 -4.82 9.14
C ARG A 8 -18.61 -4.06 10.37
N GLU A 9 -19.61 -4.61 11.05
CA GLU A 9 -20.26 -3.96 12.20
C GLU A 9 -19.26 -3.58 13.30
N LYS A 10 -18.34 -4.49 13.67
CA LYS A 10 -17.27 -4.20 14.65
C LYS A 10 -16.40 -3.01 14.24
N SER A 11 -16.05 -2.90 12.97
CA SER A 11 -15.21 -1.80 12.45
C SER A 11 -15.97 -0.47 12.37
N ILE A 12 -17.26 -0.51 12.02
CA ILE A 12 -18.13 0.68 12.07
C ILE A 12 -18.25 1.18 13.50
N ASN A 13 -18.48 0.29 14.47
CA ASN A 13 -18.55 0.63 15.88
C ASN A 13 -17.24 1.24 16.39
N ALA A 14 -16.08 0.68 16.02
CA ALA A 14 -14.77 1.23 16.37
C ALA A 14 -14.59 2.68 15.84
N LEU A 15 -15.02 2.94 14.60
CA LEU A 15 -14.94 4.27 14.00
C LEU A 15 -15.88 5.28 14.66
N GLU A 16 -17.10 4.87 15.05
CA GLU A 16 -18.05 5.71 15.77
C GLU A 16 -17.46 6.18 17.11
N VAL A 17 -16.81 5.27 17.84
CA VAL A 17 -16.12 5.60 19.11
C VAL A 17 -14.93 6.52 18.87
N ALA A 18 -14.03 6.17 17.94
CA ALA A 18 -12.85 6.98 17.66
C ALA A 18 -13.20 8.42 17.25
N THR A 19 -14.31 8.61 16.54
CA THR A 19 -14.76 9.94 16.10
C THR A 19 -15.24 10.82 17.25
N ALA A 20 -15.73 10.22 18.34
CA ALA A 20 -16.14 10.95 19.55
C ALA A 20 -14.95 11.37 20.43
N GLU A 21 -13.77 10.78 20.19
CA GLU A 21 -12.52 11.08 20.88
C GLU A 21 -11.56 11.85 19.94
N ASP A 22 -10.29 11.43 19.86
CA ASP A 22 -9.22 12.12 19.12
C ASP A 22 -9.16 11.77 17.62
N LYS A 23 -10.13 11.00 17.10
CA LYS A 23 -10.18 10.48 15.72
C LYS A 23 -9.00 9.60 15.36
N LEU A 24 -8.36 8.99 16.35
CA LEU A 24 -7.24 8.07 16.17
C LEU A 24 -7.73 6.62 16.14
N ILE A 25 -7.17 5.83 15.23
CA ILE A 25 -7.42 4.40 15.08
C ILE A 25 -6.09 3.68 14.83
N ILE A 26 -6.03 2.39 15.14
CA ILE A 26 -4.94 1.53 14.68
C ILE A 26 -5.47 0.68 13.53
N LEU A 27 -4.82 0.80 12.37
CA LEU A 27 -5.09 -0.03 11.20
C LEU A 27 -4.17 -1.24 11.27
N VAL A 28 -4.77 -2.43 11.22
CA VAL A 28 -4.04 -3.70 11.25
C VAL A 28 -4.54 -4.56 10.11
N THR A 29 -3.61 -5.16 9.38
CA THR A 29 -3.92 -6.08 8.30
C THR A 29 -4.29 -7.45 8.88
N GLN A 30 -5.32 -8.08 8.32
CA GLN A 30 -5.66 -9.49 8.57
C GLN A 30 -4.81 -10.39 7.65
N LYS A 31 -4.32 -11.50 8.18
CA LYS A 31 -3.48 -12.48 7.45
C LYS A 31 -4.24 -13.13 6.30
N ASP A 32 -5.49 -13.52 6.55
CA ASP A 32 -6.39 -14.09 5.55
C ASP A 32 -7.57 -13.14 5.33
N PRO A 33 -7.75 -12.59 4.12
CA PRO A 33 -8.86 -11.69 3.82
C PRO A 33 -10.24 -12.34 3.90
N GLU A 34 -10.33 -13.66 3.75
CA GLU A 34 -11.57 -14.42 3.69
C GLU A 34 -12.15 -14.73 5.08
N ILE A 35 -11.35 -14.59 6.14
CA ILE A 35 -11.83 -14.77 7.52
C ILE A 35 -12.77 -13.63 7.89
N THR A 36 -13.99 -13.98 8.29
CA THR A 36 -15.02 -13.03 8.72
C THR A 36 -14.96 -12.74 10.21
N ASP A 37 -14.84 -13.79 11.03
CA ASP A 37 -14.73 -13.71 12.48
C ASP A 37 -13.26 -13.70 12.89
N ILE A 38 -12.67 -12.51 12.79
CA ILE A 38 -11.24 -12.29 13.06
C ILE A 38 -10.96 -12.48 14.54
N THR A 39 -9.89 -13.21 14.86
CA THR A 39 -9.26 -13.26 16.18
C THR A 39 -7.93 -12.49 16.17
N VAL A 40 -7.34 -12.29 17.35
CA VAL A 40 -6.03 -11.61 17.48
C VAL A 40 -4.92 -12.36 16.72
N GLU A 41 -5.01 -13.69 16.64
CA GLU A 41 -4.03 -14.53 15.97
C GLU A 41 -4.07 -14.40 14.45
N ASP A 42 -5.21 -13.96 13.91
CA ASP A 42 -5.43 -13.71 12.48
C ASP A 42 -4.89 -12.35 12.03
N MET A 43 -4.40 -11.52 12.96
CA MET A 43 -3.86 -10.20 12.67
C MET A 43 -2.32 -10.22 12.55
N TYR A 44 -1.78 -9.33 11.73
CA TYR A 44 -0.36 -9.03 11.75
C TYR A 44 0.04 -8.32 13.06
N PRO A 45 1.27 -8.55 13.56
CA PRO A 45 1.72 -7.98 14.84
C PRO A 45 2.03 -6.49 14.76
N PHE A 46 2.17 -5.94 13.55
CA PHE A 46 2.36 -4.51 13.31
C PHE A 46 1.13 -3.90 12.64
N GLY A 47 0.97 -2.61 12.85
CA GLY A 47 -0.08 -1.81 12.25
C GLY A 47 0.37 -0.36 12.10
N VAL A 48 -0.60 0.49 11.76
CA VAL A 48 -0.39 1.91 11.56
C VAL A 48 -1.35 2.69 12.46
N LEU A 49 -0.82 3.52 13.35
CA LEU A 49 -1.60 4.56 14.00
C LEU A 49 -2.02 5.54 12.93
N ALA A 50 -3.32 5.72 12.75
CA ALA A 50 -3.89 6.56 11.71
C ALA A 50 -4.92 7.53 12.29
N GLN A 51 -5.07 8.67 11.65
CA GLN A 51 -6.10 9.64 11.96
C GLN A 51 -7.20 9.63 10.90
N VAL A 52 -8.45 9.60 11.35
CA VAL A 52 -9.63 9.75 10.50
C VAL A 52 -9.79 11.22 10.13
N ARG A 53 -9.53 11.55 8.86
CA ARG A 53 -9.64 12.91 8.32
C ARG A 53 -11.07 13.25 7.92
N GLN A 54 -11.75 12.30 7.27
CA GLN A 54 -13.12 12.47 6.79
C GLN A 54 -13.88 11.16 6.89
N GLN A 55 -15.21 11.25 7.06
CA GLN A 55 -16.11 10.11 7.01
C GLN A 55 -17.37 10.48 6.23
N THR A 56 -17.85 9.55 5.41
CA THR A 56 -19.10 9.70 4.65
C THR A 56 -19.86 8.38 4.69
N ARG A 57 -21.14 8.42 5.10
CA ARG A 57 -22.00 7.24 5.07
C ARG A 57 -22.53 7.03 3.66
N LEU A 58 -22.32 5.83 3.13
CA LEU A 58 -22.80 5.42 1.81
C LEU A 58 -24.27 4.96 1.89
N PRO A 59 -25.03 4.98 0.78
CA PRO A 59 -26.44 4.57 0.76
C PRO A 59 -26.69 3.12 1.20
N ASN A 60 -25.69 2.24 1.05
CA ASN A 60 -25.73 0.84 1.48
C ASN A 60 -25.44 0.65 2.98
N GLY A 61 -25.25 1.74 3.73
CA GLY A 61 -24.96 1.71 5.17
C GLY A 61 -23.49 1.66 5.54
N ALA A 62 -22.59 1.33 4.60
CA ALA A 62 -21.15 1.32 4.82
C ALA A 62 -20.60 2.73 5.06
N LEU A 63 -19.46 2.83 5.75
CA LEU A 63 -18.74 4.08 5.95
C LEU A 63 -17.54 4.15 5.00
N ARG A 64 -17.47 5.20 4.19
CA ARG A 64 -16.24 5.57 3.49
C ARG A 64 -15.45 6.53 4.38
N VAL A 65 -14.22 6.18 4.71
CA VAL A 65 -13.33 7.00 5.55
C VAL A 65 -12.06 7.37 4.80
N LEU A 66 -11.63 8.62 4.95
CA LEU A 66 -10.32 9.08 4.52
C LEU A 66 -9.40 9.03 5.74
N VAL A 67 -8.35 8.23 5.67
CA VAL A 67 -7.42 8.02 6.78
C VAL A 67 -6.00 8.45 6.40
N GLU A 68 -5.30 9.02 7.36
CA GLU A 68 -3.89 9.36 7.25
C GLU A 68 -3.10 8.52 8.25
N GLY A 69 -2.22 7.66 7.74
CA GLY A 69 -1.24 6.97 8.58
C GLY A 69 -0.25 7.98 9.16
N LEU A 70 -0.03 7.90 10.46
CA LEU A 70 0.84 8.79 11.21
C LEU A 70 2.15 8.07 11.56
N GLU A 71 2.03 6.94 12.26
CA GLU A 71 3.17 6.23 12.85
C GLU A 71 2.96 4.72 12.72
N ARG A 72 4.06 3.98 12.57
CA ARG A 72 4.06 2.52 12.67
C ARG A 72 3.91 2.13 14.14
N VAL A 73 3.10 1.13 14.41
CA VAL A 73 2.87 0.62 15.77
C VAL A 73 3.06 -0.88 15.82
N GLN A 74 3.72 -1.35 16.87
CA GLN A 74 3.72 -2.77 17.23
C GLN A 74 2.58 -3.00 18.22
N LEU A 75 1.69 -3.94 17.90
CA LEU A 75 0.57 -4.28 18.78
C LEU A 75 1.08 -5.00 20.03
N THR A 76 0.61 -4.56 21.19
CA THR A 76 0.90 -5.19 22.48
C THR A 76 -0.29 -5.94 23.04
N LEU A 77 -1.51 -5.49 22.71
CA LEU A 77 -2.74 -6.12 23.15
C LEU A 77 -3.85 -5.81 22.14
N VAL A 78 -4.66 -6.82 21.83
CA VAL A 78 -5.95 -6.63 21.15
C VAL A 78 -6.99 -7.40 21.95
N SER A 79 -8.13 -6.76 22.20
CA SER A 79 -9.23 -7.37 22.95
C SER A 79 -10.57 -6.87 22.44
N ASP A 80 -11.63 -7.64 22.64
CA ASP A 80 -12.99 -7.13 22.46
C ASP A 80 -13.34 -6.17 23.61
N ASN A 81 -14.11 -5.14 23.29
CA ASN A 81 -14.69 -4.29 24.32
C ASN A 81 -15.77 -5.03 25.12
N ALA A 82 -15.96 -4.64 26.38
CA ALA A 82 -16.97 -5.23 27.26
C ALA A 82 -18.38 -4.61 27.14
N GLN A 83 -18.66 -3.84 26.07
CA GLN A 83 -19.88 -3.04 25.90
C GLN A 83 -20.88 -3.68 24.90
N PRO A 84 -22.16 -3.25 24.88
CA PRO A 84 -23.22 -3.87 24.06
C PRO A 84 -22.97 -3.88 22.55
N LYS A 85 -22.16 -2.95 22.02
CA LYS A 85 -21.71 -2.94 20.62
C LYS A 85 -20.28 -3.45 20.56
N SER A 86 -20.05 -4.65 20.01
CA SER A 86 -18.71 -5.23 19.92
C SER A 86 -17.81 -4.44 18.97
N TYR A 87 -16.58 -4.17 19.40
CA TYR A 87 -15.46 -3.65 18.59
C TYR A 87 -14.11 -4.03 19.23
N PHE A 88 -13.03 -4.00 18.44
CA PHE A 88 -11.67 -4.25 18.94
C PHE A 88 -11.10 -3.00 19.62
N ILE A 89 -10.50 -3.21 20.79
CA ILE A 89 -9.62 -2.26 21.47
C ILE A 89 -8.19 -2.78 21.30
N GLY A 90 -7.36 -1.97 20.65
CA GLY A 90 -5.93 -2.24 20.45
C GLY A 90 -5.08 -1.33 21.33
N GLN A 91 -4.03 -1.89 21.92
CA GLN A 91 -2.90 -1.14 22.46
C GLN A 91 -1.68 -1.44 21.60
N GLY A 92 -0.89 -0.41 21.34
CA GLY A 92 0.34 -0.55 20.57
C GLY A 92 1.39 0.45 21.03
N ILE A 93 2.64 0.10 20.78
CA ILE A 93 3.80 0.94 21.02
C ILE A 93 4.24 1.51 19.67
N VAL A 94 4.41 2.83 19.60
CA VAL A 94 4.99 3.47 18.42
C VAL A 94 6.39 2.93 18.18
N VAL A 95 6.64 2.47 16.97
CA VAL A 95 7.95 1.96 16.56
C VAL A 95 8.89 3.16 16.46
N ALA A 96 9.84 3.25 17.39
CA ALA A 96 10.82 4.33 17.39
C ALA A 96 11.67 4.27 16.11
N GLU A 97 11.70 5.38 15.37
CA GLU A 97 12.53 5.49 14.19
C GLU A 97 13.90 6.06 14.55
N THR A 98 14.95 5.42 14.02
CA THR A 98 16.31 5.93 14.16
C THR A 98 16.63 6.79 12.95
N ALA A 99 16.85 8.09 13.16
CA ALA A 99 17.32 8.96 12.09
C ALA A 99 18.67 8.46 11.56
N VAL A 100 18.75 8.25 10.26
CA VAL A 100 19.97 7.83 9.55
C VAL A 100 20.30 8.89 8.50
N THR A 101 21.54 9.37 8.49
CA THR A 101 21.98 10.46 7.61
C THR A 101 23.39 10.23 7.07
N ASP A 102 23.85 8.98 7.06
CA ASP A 102 25.19 8.64 6.59
C ASP A 102 25.24 8.52 5.05
N THR A 103 26.44 8.46 4.49
CA THR A 103 26.64 8.43 3.03
C THR A 103 25.90 7.28 2.35
N GLU A 104 25.77 6.14 3.01
CA GLU A 104 25.03 4.99 2.49
C GLU A 104 23.54 5.29 2.40
N THR A 105 22.97 5.97 3.40
CA THR A 105 21.57 6.40 3.37
C THR A 105 21.28 7.32 2.19
N GLU A 106 22.15 8.31 1.95
CA GLU A 106 21.96 9.23 0.82
C GLU A 106 22.11 8.51 -0.53
N ALA A 107 23.02 7.53 -0.63
CA ALA A 107 23.13 6.69 -1.83
C ALA A 107 21.84 5.88 -2.07
N LEU A 108 21.31 5.22 -1.03
CA LEU A 108 20.04 4.47 -1.12
C LEU A 108 18.86 5.38 -1.46
N ARG A 109 18.82 6.59 -0.89
CA ARG A 109 17.78 7.57 -1.20
C ARG A 109 17.76 7.93 -2.68
N ARG A 110 18.93 8.19 -3.29
CA ARG A 110 19.03 8.48 -4.73
C ARG A 110 18.56 7.31 -5.58
N LEU A 111 19.02 6.10 -5.24
CA LEU A 111 18.63 4.87 -5.94
C LEU A 111 17.11 4.65 -5.89
N LEU A 112 16.49 4.83 -4.72
CA LEU A 112 15.05 4.70 -4.55
C LEU A 112 14.25 5.73 -5.34
N LEU A 113 14.69 7.00 -5.34
CA LEU A 113 14.05 8.07 -6.11
C LEU A 113 14.11 7.77 -7.61
N GLU A 114 15.28 7.38 -8.12
CA GLU A 114 15.47 7.03 -9.53
C GLU A 114 14.62 5.82 -9.94
N ALA A 115 14.65 4.74 -9.15
CA ALA A 115 13.86 3.55 -9.42
C ALA A 115 12.34 3.82 -9.35
N THR A 116 11.89 4.61 -8.36
CA THR A 116 10.48 5.00 -8.24
C THR A 116 10.03 5.83 -9.43
N GLU A 117 10.84 6.80 -9.86
CA GLU A 117 10.58 7.63 -11.04
C GLU A 117 10.47 6.76 -12.31
N GLN A 118 11.43 5.85 -12.52
CA GLN A 118 11.37 4.91 -13.63
C GLN A 118 10.08 4.09 -13.60
N TRP A 119 9.73 3.51 -12.45
CA TRP A 119 8.51 2.71 -12.31
C TRP A 119 7.25 3.51 -12.60
N LEU A 120 7.15 4.77 -12.13
CA LEU A 120 6.00 5.64 -12.40
C LEU A 120 5.87 5.99 -13.88
N VAL A 121 6.99 6.30 -14.56
CA VAL A 121 7.05 6.55 -16.01
C VAL A 121 6.58 5.33 -16.78
N GLU A 122 7.13 4.16 -16.45
CA GLU A 122 6.82 2.92 -17.12
C GLU A 122 5.35 2.51 -16.98
N ASN A 123 4.73 2.77 -15.83
CA ASN A 123 3.34 2.42 -15.57
C ASN A 123 2.36 3.55 -15.93
N LYS A 124 2.83 4.63 -16.56
CA LYS A 124 2.03 5.82 -16.93
C LYS A 124 1.28 6.42 -15.73
N LYS A 125 1.90 6.37 -14.55
CA LYS A 125 1.38 6.90 -13.28
C LYS A 125 2.08 8.19 -12.86
N VAL A 126 2.80 8.85 -13.76
CA VAL A 126 3.60 10.04 -13.44
C VAL A 126 2.68 11.20 -13.09
N ASN A 127 2.81 11.68 -11.86
CA ASN A 127 2.37 12.99 -11.46
C ASN A 127 3.63 13.78 -11.02
N PRO A 128 4.01 14.87 -11.71
CA PRO A 128 5.19 15.66 -11.35
C PRO A 128 5.20 16.11 -9.88
N ASP A 129 4.03 16.51 -9.35
CA ASP A 129 3.89 17.00 -7.98
C ASP A 129 4.23 15.91 -6.95
N VAL A 130 3.95 14.63 -7.28
CA VAL A 130 4.29 13.49 -6.43
C VAL A 130 5.80 13.28 -6.37
N LEU A 131 6.49 13.36 -7.51
CA LEU A 131 7.94 13.19 -7.55
C LEU A 131 8.66 14.32 -6.81
N GLU A 132 8.18 15.55 -6.96
CA GLU A 132 8.71 16.70 -6.22
C GLU A 132 8.52 16.52 -4.72
N THR A 133 7.32 16.14 -4.28
CA THR A 133 7.02 15.85 -2.86
C THR A 133 7.95 14.75 -2.30
N LEU A 134 8.19 13.68 -3.05
CA LEU A 134 9.11 12.61 -2.63
C LEU A 134 10.56 13.09 -2.56
N ARG A 135 11.00 13.96 -3.46
CA ARG A 135 12.36 14.52 -3.46
C ARG A 135 12.59 15.49 -2.30
N GLU A 136 11.58 16.27 -1.93
CA GLU A 136 11.68 17.23 -0.83
C GLU A 136 11.62 16.58 0.55
N GLN A 137 11.04 15.37 0.64
CA GLN A 137 10.95 14.62 1.89
C GLN A 137 12.34 14.28 2.46
N GLN A 138 12.66 14.85 3.62
CA GLN A 138 13.94 14.65 4.32
C GLN A 138 13.91 13.41 5.21
N ASP A 139 12.73 13.04 5.70
CA ASP A 139 12.54 11.85 6.51
C ASP A 139 12.53 10.62 5.60
N VAL A 140 13.63 9.87 5.62
CA VAL A 140 13.82 8.69 4.76
C VAL A 140 12.80 7.59 5.02
N SER A 141 12.30 7.46 6.25
CA SER A 141 11.27 6.50 6.58
C SER A 141 9.95 6.90 5.94
N LYS A 142 9.53 8.15 6.11
CA LYS A 142 8.30 8.66 5.48
C LYS A 142 8.37 8.62 3.96
N MET A 143 9.55 8.91 3.40
CA MET A 143 9.79 8.78 1.97
C MET A 143 9.60 7.33 1.51
N THR A 144 10.22 6.37 2.22
CA THR A 144 10.12 4.93 1.93
C THR A 144 8.68 4.44 2.03
N ASP A 145 7.96 4.81 3.09
CA ASP A 145 6.56 4.41 3.30
C ASP A 145 5.61 5.03 2.25
N ALA A 146 5.88 6.27 1.83
CA ALA A 146 5.13 6.91 0.74
C ALA A 146 5.35 6.20 -0.59
N MET A 147 6.59 5.78 -0.89
CA MET A 147 6.94 5.05 -2.13
C MET A 147 6.19 3.72 -2.23
N VAL A 148 6.06 2.96 -1.13
CA VAL A 148 5.30 1.71 -1.08
C VAL A 148 3.85 1.90 -1.52
N GLY A 149 3.25 3.06 -1.20
CA GLY A 149 1.87 3.39 -1.57
C GLY A 149 1.61 3.45 -3.08
N PHE A 150 2.65 3.68 -3.90
CA PHE A 150 2.51 3.69 -5.35
C PHE A 150 2.59 2.28 -5.96
N LEU A 151 3.27 1.36 -5.30
CA LEU A 151 3.61 0.04 -5.85
C LEU A 151 2.48 -0.98 -5.65
N SER A 152 2.34 -1.86 -6.63
CA SER A 152 1.39 -2.97 -6.60
C SER A 152 2.01 -4.22 -5.95
N LEU A 153 2.55 -4.09 -4.74
CA LEU A 153 3.20 -5.19 -4.04
C LEU A 153 2.19 -6.18 -3.42
N PRO A 154 2.53 -7.48 -3.35
CA PRO A 154 1.84 -8.45 -2.50
C PRO A 154 1.73 -7.97 -1.06
N MET A 155 0.65 -8.34 -0.37
CA MET A 155 0.42 -7.91 1.01
C MET A 155 1.55 -8.35 1.94
N ALA A 156 2.05 -9.58 1.77
CA ALA A 156 3.16 -10.11 2.57
C ALA A 156 4.43 -9.24 2.47
N ASP A 157 4.72 -8.68 1.29
CA ASP A 157 5.89 -7.80 1.10
C ASP A 157 5.65 -6.43 1.77
N LYS A 158 4.42 -5.92 1.72
CA LYS A 158 4.04 -4.66 2.41
C LYS A 158 4.17 -4.79 3.92
N GLU A 159 3.68 -5.90 4.48
CA GLU A 159 3.81 -6.21 5.91
C GLU A 159 5.27 -6.41 6.30
N ALA A 160 6.06 -7.14 5.50
CA ALA A 160 7.49 -7.30 5.76
C ALA A 160 8.22 -5.94 5.83
N LEU A 161 7.90 -5.00 4.93
CA LEU A 161 8.44 -3.63 4.99
C LEU A 161 7.95 -2.86 6.22
N LEU A 162 6.68 -3.01 6.61
CA LEU A 162 6.11 -2.35 7.79
C LEU A 162 6.82 -2.80 9.09
N GLU A 163 7.11 -4.10 9.19
CA GLU A 163 7.78 -4.75 10.32
C GLU A 163 9.27 -4.42 10.42
N MET A 164 9.91 -3.95 9.34
CA MET A 164 11.34 -3.61 9.34
C MET A 164 11.62 -2.33 10.13
N ILE A 165 12.14 -2.49 11.35
CA ILE A 165 12.50 -1.37 12.24
C ILE A 165 13.70 -0.59 11.69
N ASN A 166 14.70 -1.27 11.13
CA ASN A 166 15.91 -0.64 10.60
C ASN A 166 15.61 0.07 9.26
N PRO A 167 15.72 1.42 9.20
CA PRO A 167 15.38 2.15 7.97
C PRO A 167 16.26 1.76 6.79
N LYS A 168 17.55 1.46 6.98
CA LYS A 168 18.45 1.11 5.88
C LYS A 168 18.15 -0.27 5.30
N GLU A 169 17.78 -1.22 6.14
CA GLU A 169 17.32 -2.55 5.67
C GLU A 169 16.04 -2.39 4.86
N ARG A 170 15.07 -1.65 5.39
CA ARG A 170 13.81 -1.35 4.70
C ARG A 170 14.03 -0.66 3.35
N MET A 171 14.93 0.32 3.27
CA MET A 171 15.29 1.00 2.03
C MET A 171 15.89 0.04 0.99
N ARG A 172 16.79 -0.86 1.40
CA ARG A 172 17.38 -1.87 0.51
C ARG A 172 16.32 -2.84 0.00
N THR A 173 15.49 -3.37 0.88
CA THR A 173 14.40 -4.28 0.50
C THR A 173 13.41 -3.61 -0.43
N LEU A 174 13.03 -2.35 -0.16
CA LEU A 174 12.15 -1.60 -1.06
C LEU A 174 12.79 -1.42 -2.44
N TYR A 175 14.08 -1.08 -2.49
CA TYR A 175 14.79 -0.91 -3.76
C TYR A 175 14.79 -2.21 -4.58
N GLU A 176 15.09 -3.34 -3.95
CA GLU A 176 15.03 -4.67 -4.59
C GLU A 176 13.62 -4.98 -5.14
N LEU A 177 12.58 -4.67 -4.37
CA LEU A 177 11.19 -4.86 -4.79
C LEU A 177 10.83 -3.96 -5.98
N ILE A 178 11.24 -2.70 -5.99
CA ILE A 178 10.99 -1.78 -7.11
C ILE A 178 11.69 -2.28 -8.37
N CYS A 179 12.97 -2.68 -8.27
CA CYS A 179 13.71 -3.24 -9.41
C CYS A 179 13.00 -4.46 -10.00
N ARG A 180 12.56 -5.39 -9.15
CA ARG A 180 11.79 -6.55 -9.58
C ARG A 180 10.48 -6.17 -10.29
N GLU A 181 9.75 -5.19 -9.77
CA GLU A 181 8.50 -4.70 -10.38
C GLU A 181 8.73 -4.04 -11.73
N ILE A 182 9.84 -3.30 -11.89
CA ILE A 182 10.27 -2.74 -13.18
C ILE A 182 10.53 -3.87 -14.18
N GLU A 183 11.30 -4.90 -13.80
CA GLU A 183 11.59 -6.04 -14.67
C GLU A 183 10.32 -6.76 -15.12
N ILE A 184 9.39 -7.01 -14.19
CA ILE A 184 8.09 -7.63 -14.48
C ILE A 184 7.28 -6.76 -15.45
N SER A 185 7.19 -5.45 -15.20
CA SER A 185 6.44 -4.52 -16.06
C SER A 185 7.02 -4.45 -17.48
N SER A 186 8.34 -4.40 -17.60
CA SER A 186 9.06 -4.40 -18.88
C SER A 186 8.81 -5.70 -19.66
N LEU A 187 8.91 -6.85 -19.01
CA LEU A 187 8.65 -8.15 -19.63
C LEU A 187 7.18 -8.27 -20.09
N ALA A 188 6.22 -7.87 -19.26
CA ALA A 188 4.79 -7.91 -19.59
C ALA A 188 4.45 -7.07 -20.84
N LYS A 189 5.07 -5.90 -20.99
CA LYS A 189 4.94 -5.05 -22.19
C LYS A 189 5.51 -5.73 -23.43
N SER A 190 6.68 -6.37 -23.30
CA SER A 190 7.31 -7.11 -24.39
C SER A 190 6.41 -8.23 -24.89
N ILE A 191 5.86 -9.03 -23.98
CA ILE A 191 4.91 -10.11 -24.29
C ILE A 191 3.66 -9.56 -24.98
N THR A 192 3.09 -8.48 -24.45
CA THR A 192 1.87 -7.86 -25.01
C THR A 192 2.12 -7.37 -26.44
N LYS A 193 3.27 -6.74 -26.70
CA LYS A 193 3.65 -6.27 -28.03
C LYS A 193 3.83 -7.43 -29.02
N GLN A 194 4.44 -8.53 -28.60
CA GLN A 194 4.60 -9.73 -29.44
C GLN A 194 3.25 -10.32 -29.83
N VAL A 195 2.32 -10.45 -28.86
CA VAL A 195 0.96 -10.94 -29.11
C VAL A 195 0.20 -10.03 -30.07
N GLN A 196 0.30 -8.71 -29.92
CA GLN A 196 -0.35 -7.75 -30.82
C GLN A 196 0.13 -7.92 -32.27
N VAL A 197 1.44 -8.02 -32.48
CA VAL A 197 2.01 -8.25 -33.82
C VAL A 197 1.48 -9.54 -34.44
N GLN A 198 1.39 -10.63 -33.66
CA GLN A 198 0.87 -11.91 -34.14
C GLN A 198 -0.61 -11.82 -34.53
N VAL A 199 -1.41 -11.10 -33.74
CA VAL A 199 -2.85 -10.90 -34.02
C VAL A 199 -3.04 -10.10 -35.30
N GLU A 200 -2.29 -9.01 -35.48
CA GLU A 200 -2.36 -8.17 -36.69
C GLU A 200 -2.00 -8.97 -37.95
N GLN A 201 -0.96 -9.81 -37.87
CA GLN A 201 -0.56 -10.70 -38.98
C GLN A 201 -1.67 -11.70 -39.32
N ASN A 202 -2.24 -12.37 -38.32
CA ASN A 202 -3.32 -13.34 -38.52
C ASN A 202 -4.57 -12.69 -39.13
N GLN A 203 -4.95 -11.48 -38.68
CA GLN A 203 -6.07 -10.73 -39.23
C GLN A 203 -5.82 -10.35 -40.70
N ARG A 204 -4.59 -9.91 -41.02
CA ARG A 204 -4.21 -9.56 -42.39
C ARG A 204 -4.26 -10.77 -43.31
N GLU A 205 -3.75 -11.92 -42.88
CA GLU A 205 -3.82 -13.17 -43.64
C GLU A 205 -5.26 -13.63 -43.86
N TYR A 206 -6.10 -13.56 -42.82
CA TYR A 206 -7.52 -13.88 -42.93
C TYR A 206 -8.22 -12.98 -43.96
N TYR A 207 -8.00 -11.67 -43.89
CA TYR A 207 -8.56 -10.71 -44.83
C TYR A 207 -8.12 -10.96 -46.29
N LEU A 208 -6.81 -11.22 -46.49
CA LEU A 208 -6.27 -11.55 -47.82
C LEU A 208 -6.86 -12.85 -48.39
N ARG A 209 -7.08 -13.87 -47.55
CA ARG A 209 -7.72 -15.13 -47.98
C ARG A 209 -9.16 -14.93 -48.41
N GLU A 210 -9.92 -14.08 -47.74
CA GLU A 210 -11.30 -13.78 -48.12
C GLU A 210 -11.36 -12.97 -49.42
N GLN A 211 -10.43 -12.04 -49.66
CA GLN A 211 -10.33 -11.34 -50.95
C GLN A 211 -10.01 -12.26 -52.13
N MET A 212 -9.20 -13.31 -51.94
CA MET A 212 -8.87 -14.25 -53.02
C MET A 212 -9.99 -15.26 -53.32
N LYS A 213 -10.99 -15.39 -52.45
CA LYS A 213 -12.13 -16.29 -52.65
C LYS A 213 -13.33 -15.61 -53.32
N ALA A 214 -13.38 -14.28 -53.31
CA ALA A 214 -14.39 -13.48 -54.01
C ALA A 214 -13.92 -13.13 -55.42
#